data_AF-A0A3C1L7Y2-F1
#
_entry.id   AF-A0A3C1L7Y2-F1
#
_cell.length_a   1.000
_cell.length_b   1.000
_cell.length_c   1.000
_cell.angle_alpha   90.00
_cell.angle_beta   90.00
_cell.angle_gamma   90.00
#
_symmetry.space_group_name_H-M   'P 1'
#
loop_
_entity.id
_entity.type
_entity.pdbx_description
1 polymer ?
#
loop_
_entity_poly.entity_id
_entity_poly.type
_entity_poly.pdbx_seq_one_letter_code
_entity_poly.pdbx_strand_id
1 'polypeptide(L)'
;MTNALKFGWLSPVIGNRWSDYQPIAAWQDQHILPTALPHFDSLWIADHFYGFDAKTDPFLEAWTTLTWLAARHPNVELCHHVLGQGYRPPALTAKMAATLQVLSGGRFILGIGAGWREDEYAAYGYDFPKPSVRFAQLEEVITICRLMWTEAEPSFEGTHFRIAGASAPPLPNPVPRICIGASGEKIGLPLVGRLADMWNSFFRGDDDWNRRLGIVRA
;
A
#
# COMPACT_ATOMS: atom_id res chain seq x y z
N MET A 1 -16.90 -13.60 -17.15
CA MET A 1 -17.19 -12.75 -15.98
C MET A 1 -17.14 -11.31 -16.45
N THR A 2 -18.25 -10.58 -16.41
CA THR A 2 -18.23 -9.13 -16.65
C THR A 2 -17.46 -8.50 -15.49
N ASN A 3 -16.27 -7.94 -15.75
CA ASN A 3 -15.56 -7.16 -14.75
C ASN A 3 -16.38 -5.90 -14.48
N ALA A 4 -17.30 -5.98 -13.51
CA ALA A 4 -18.05 -4.84 -13.05
C ALA A 4 -17.07 -3.79 -12.50
N LEU A 5 -17.29 -2.53 -12.88
CA LEU A 5 -16.53 -1.41 -12.35
C LEU A 5 -16.73 -1.36 -10.83
N LYS A 6 -15.63 -1.29 -10.09
CA LYS A 6 -15.62 -1.13 -8.63
C LYS A 6 -15.24 0.30 -8.25
N PHE A 7 -15.80 0.79 -7.16
CA PHE A 7 -15.57 2.14 -6.63
C PHE A 7 -14.88 2.06 -5.27
N GLY A 8 -13.79 2.81 -5.10
CA GLY A 8 -13.05 2.90 -3.82
C GLY A 8 -13.15 4.27 -3.18
N TRP A 9 -13.25 4.31 -1.86
CA TRP A 9 -13.12 5.53 -1.06
C TRP A 9 -11.65 5.77 -0.74
N LEU A 10 -11.03 6.73 -1.41
CA LEU A 10 -9.72 7.26 -0.99
C LEU A 10 -9.94 8.28 0.11
N SER A 11 -9.63 7.90 1.35
CA SER A 11 -9.80 8.77 2.50
C SER A 11 -8.85 9.96 2.38
N PRO A 12 -9.35 11.21 2.50
CA PRO A 12 -8.50 12.29 2.97
C PRO A 12 -7.84 11.87 4.27
N VAL A 13 -6.55 12.17 4.41
CA VAL A 13 -5.73 11.73 5.54
C VAL A 13 -5.06 12.89 6.26
N ILE A 14 -5.02 14.06 5.63
CA ILE A 14 -4.40 15.27 6.18
C ILE A 14 -5.47 16.09 6.91
N GLY A 15 -5.27 16.27 8.21
CA GLY A 15 -6.02 17.20 9.04
C GLY A 15 -5.53 18.63 8.88
N ASN A 16 -5.77 19.27 7.74
CA ASN A 16 -5.34 20.66 7.53
C ASN A 16 -6.39 21.68 8.01
N ARG A 17 -6.14 22.96 7.78
CA ARG A 17 -7.00 24.08 8.22
C ARG A 17 -8.46 23.97 7.78
N TRP A 18 -8.78 23.26 6.70
CA TRP A 18 -10.16 23.09 6.22
C TRP A 18 -10.91 21.99 6.97
N SER A 19 -10.22 21.26 7.84
CA SER A 19 -10.77 20.21 8.71
C SER A 19 -10.62 20.55 10.19
N ASP A 20 -10.39 21.84 10.54
CA ASP A 20 -10.10 22.30 11.90
C ASP A 20 -8.99 21.48 12.58
N TYR A 21 -8.00 21.06 11.80
CA TYR A 21 -6.89 20.21 12.24
C TYR A 21 -7.33 18.90 12.91
N GLN A 22 -8.49 18.35 12.54
CA GLN A 22 -8.92 17.05 13.03
C GLN A 22 -8.08 15.92 12.42
N PRO A 23 -7.79 14.83 13.14
CA PRO A 23 -7.25 13.60 12.54
C PRO A 23 -8.33 13.00 11.64
N ILE A 24 -8.34 13.42 10.37
CA ILE A 24 -9.52 13.32 9.51
C ILE A 24 -9.97 11.88 9.22
N ALA A 25 -9.06 10.90 9.25
CA ALA A 25 -9.43 9.49 9.12
C ALA A 25 -10.25 8.98 10.33
N ALA A 26 -9.86 9.37 11.55
CA ALA A 26 -10.63 9.04 12.76
C ALA A 26 -11.95 9.82 12.83
N TRP A 27 -11.96 11.08 12.37
CA TRP A 27 -13.18 11.85 12.28
C TRP A 27 -14.17 11.23 11.26
N GLN A 28 -13.69 10.85 10.08
CA GLN A 28 -14.49 10.16 9.06
C GLN A 28 -15.06 8.84 9.55
N ASP A 29 -14.29 8.05 10.29
CA ASP A 29 -14.74 6.79 10.88
C ASP A 29 -15.99 6.93 11.76
N GLN A 30 -16.13 8.08 12.43
CA GLN A 30 -17.27 8.35 13.30
C GLN A 30 -18.45 9.00 12.56
N HIS A 31 -18.18 9.81 11.52
CA HIS A 31 -19.20 10.71 10.95
C HIS A 31 -19.57 10.42 9.48
N ILE A 32 -18.68 9.80 8.70
CA ILE A 32 -18.85 9.60 7.25
C ILE A 32 -18.87 8.12 6.88
N LEU A 33 -17.85 7.36 7.28
CA LEU A 33 -17.64 5.99 6.82
C LEU A 33 -18.81 5.05 7.11
N PRO A 34 -19.51 5.11 8.27
CA PRO A 34 -20.67 4.25 8.52
C PRO A 34 -21.80 4.41 7.48
N THR A 35 -21.95 5.60 6.92
CA THR A 35 -22.97 5.91 5.90
C THR A 35 -22.44 5.73 4.49
N ALA A 36 -21.18 6.09 4.24
CA ALA A 36 -20.59 6.08 2.90
C ALA A 36 -20.16 4.68 2.46
N LEU A 37 -19.45 3.92 3.30
CA LEU A 37 -18.83 2.65 2.91
C LEU A 37 -19.77 1.57 2.37
N PRO A 38 -21.06 1.47 2.77
CA PRO A 38 -22.01 0.57 2.12
C PRO A 38 -22.16 0.77 0.59
N HIS A 39 -21.70 1.91 0.06
CA HIS A 39 -21.74 2.25 -1.36
C HIS A 39 -20.39 2.12 -2.09
N PHE A 40 -19.34 1.64 -1.41
CA PHE A 40 -17.99 1.48 -1.98
C PHE A 40 -17.46 0.07 -1.75
N ASP A 41 -16.68 -0.42 -2.70
CA ASP A 41 -16.05 -1.74 -2.67
C ASP A 41 -14.78 -1.77 -1.81
N SER A 42 -14.10 -0.63 -1.66
CA SER A 42 -12.78 -0.55 -1.03
C SER A 42 -12.55 0.77 -0.28
N LEU A 43 -11.72 0.74 0.76
CA LEU A 43 -11.26 1.89 1.53
C LEU A 43 -9.73 1.98 1.46
N TRP A 44 -9.23 3.18 1.18
CA TRP A 44 -7.81 3.44 0.92
C TRP A 44 -7.22 4.49 1.86
N ILE A 45 -6.08 4.17 2.48
CA ILE A 45 -5.35 5.04 3.45
C ILE A 45 -3.91 5.26 3.00
N ALA A 46 -3.48 6.52 2.91
CA ALA A 46 -2.11 6.87 2.51
C ALA A 46 -1.08 6.70 3.64
N ASP A 47 0.17 6.41 3.27
CA ASP A 47 1.31 6.15 4.19
C ASP A 47 2.29 7.31 4.17
N HIS A 48 1.98 8.32 4.97
CA HIS A 48 2.84 9.45 5.25
C HIS A 48 2.94 9.65 6.76
N PHE A 49 3.99 10.33 7.19
CA PHE A 49 4.30 10.50 8.60
C PHE A 49 3.84 11.85 9.16
N TYR A 50 3.62 12.82 8.28
CA TYR A 50 3.14 14.14 8.63
C TYR A 50 2.43 14.81 7.45
N GLY A 51 1.67 15.87 7.73
CA GLY A 51 0.93 16.60 6.71
C GLY A 51 1.78 17.24 5.59
N PHE A 52 1.08 17.68 4.55
CA PHE A 52 1.67 18.26 3.35
C PHE A 52 1.66 19.79 3.36
N ASP A 53 0.60 20.41 3.89
CA ASP A 53 0.53 21.87 4.01
C ASP A 53 1.46 22.34 5.15
N ALA A 54 1.42 21.65 6.30
CA ALA A 54 2.41 21.76 7.35
C ALA A 54 2.75 20.39 7.98
N LYS A 55 4.00 20.22 8.44
CA LYS A 55 4.44 18.98 9.15
C LYS A 55 3.67 18.73 10.46
N THR A 56 3.05 19.76 11.02
CA THR A 56 2.24 19.68 12.24
C THR A 56 0.78 19.32 11.98
N ASP A 57 0.33 19.31 10.73
CA ASP A 57 -1.05 18.92 10.42
C ASP A 57 -1.24 17.42 10.75
N PRO A 58 -2.28 17.05 11.50
CA PRO A 58 -2.49 15.67 11.89
C PRO A 58 -2.58 14.71 10.71
N PHE A 59 -1.79 13.65 10.80
CA PHE A 59 -1.77 12.55 9.84
C PHE A 59 -1.59 11.27 10.65
N LEU A 60 -2.53 10.33 10.53
CA LEU A 60 -2.43 9.06 11.25
C LEU A 60 -1.61 8.04 10.45
N GLU A 61 -0.79 7.26 11.15
CA GLU A 61 0.05 6.24 10.53
C GLU A 61 -0.80 5.14 9.87
N ALA A 62 -0.38 4.68 8.69
CA ALA A 62 -1.26 3.92 7.80
C ALA A 62 -1.62 2.53 8.30
N TRP A 63 -0.67 1.74 8.84
CA TRP A 63 -0.98 0.37 9.30
C TRP A 63 -1.91 0.37 10.49
N THR A 64 -1.61 1.20 11.49
CA THR A 64 -2.43 1.32 12.71
C THR A 64 -3.83 1.83 12.37
N THR A 65 -3.93 2.84 11.52
CA THR A 65 -5.21 3.37 11.04
C THR A 65 -6.01 2.34 10.24
N LEU A 66 -5.38 1.69 9.26
CA LEU A 66 -6.08 0.72 8.42
C LEU A 66 -6.52 -0.52 9.22
N THR A 67 -5.72 -0.96 10.20
CA THR A 67 -6.09 -2.06 11.11
C THR A 67 -7.29 -1.70 11.98
N TRP A 68 -7.32 -0.48 12.53
CA TRP A 68 -8.47 0.04 13.29
C TRP A 68 -9.74 0.05 12.43
N LEU A 69 -9.65 0.59 11.22
CA LEU A 69 -10.78 0.66 10.29
C LEU A 69 -11.23 -0.72 9.81
N ALA A 70 -10.30 -1.66 9.62
CA ALA A 70 -10.60 -3.02 9.21
C ALA A 70 -11.51 -3.76 10.18
N ALA A 71 -11.30 -3.55 11.48
CA ALA A 71 -12.09 -4.15 12.55
C ALA A 71 -13.49 -3.53 12.66
N ARG A 72 -13.62 -2.24 12.33
CA ARG A 72 -14.89 -1.49 12.46
C ARG A 72 -15.78 -1.58 11.23
N HIS A 73 -15.18 -1.80 10.06
CA HIS A 73 -15.86 -1.85 8.78
C HIS A 73 -15.60 -3.21 8.11
N PRO A 74 -16.37 -4.26 8.45
CA PRO A 74 -16.07 -5.64 8.03
C PRO A 74 -16.43 -5.97 6.57
N ASN A 75 -17.17 -5.08 5.87
CA ASN A 75 -17.76 -5.38 4.56
C ASN A 75 -17.06 -4.70 3.38
N VAL A 76 -15.86 -4.17 3.57
CA VAL A 76 -15.13 -3.39 2.55
C VAL A 76 -13.71 -3.95 2.33
N GLU A 77 -13.20 -3.94 1.10
CA GLU A 77 -11.78 -4.21 0.86
C GLU A 77 -10.90 -3.09 1.43
N LEU A 78 -9.68 -3.40 1.85
CA LEU A 78 -8.80 -2.46 2.55
C LEU A 78 -7.47 -2.37 1.81
N CYS A 79 -7.04 -1.18 1.45
CA CYS A 79 -5.77 -0.99 0.76
C CYS A 79 -4.98 0.20 1.30
N HIS A 80 -3.67 0.06 1.37
CA HIS A 80 -2.80 1.22 1.53
C HIS A 80 -2.70 2.00 0.20
N HIS A 81 -2.48 3.30 0.25
CA HIS A 81 -2.38 4.17 -0.93
C HIS A 81 -1.15 5.08 -0.92
N VAL A 82 0.04 4.62 -1.28
CA VAL A 82 0.52 3.24 -1.11
C VAL A 82 1.63 3.29 -0.06
N LEU A 83 1.94 2.16 0.59
CA LEU A 83 3.07 2.11 1.53
C LEU A 83 4.38 2.47 0.84
N GLY A 84 5.27 3.15 1.55
CA GLY A 84 6.67 3.26 1.15
C GLY A 84 7.43 2.00 1.55
N GLN A 85 7.97 1.26 0.58
CA GLN A 85 8.72 0.01 0.87
C GLN A 85 9.89 0.21 1.83
N GLY A 86 10.51 1.40 1.80
CA GLY A 86 11.70 1.70 2.58
C GLY A 86 11.44 2.06 4.05
N TYR A 87 10.18 2.15 4.49
CA TYR A 87 9.86 2.55 5.86
C TYR A 87 9.97 1.39 6.87
N ARG A 88 9.96 0.13 6.40
CA ARG A 88 9.87 -1.05 7.27
C ARG A 88 10.70 -2.20 6.68
N PRO A 89 11.30 -3.09 7.50
CA PRO A 89 11.97 -4.29 7.00
C PRO A 89 11.03 -5.18 6.16
N PRO A 90 11.51 -5.82 5.07
CA PRO A 90 10.66 -6.63 4.19
C PRO A 90 9.90 -7.75 4.92
N ALA A 91 10.58 -8.46 5.82
CA ALA A 91 9.97 -9.54 6.59
C ALA A 91 8.87 -9.05 7.54
N LEU A 92 9.05 -7.86 8.13
CA LEU A 92 8.05 -7.24 8.98
C LEU A 92 6.82 -6.84 8.15
N THR A 93 7.03 -6.22 6.99
CA THR A 93 5.94 -5.87 6.05
C THR A 93 5.13 -7.12 5.66
N ALA A 94 5.80 -8.22 5.31
CA ALA A 94 5.16 -9.48 4.98
C ALA A 94 4.35 -10.04 6.17
N LYS A 95 4.92 -10.02 7.38
CA LYS A 95 4.24 -10.49 8.60
C LYS A 95 3.03 -9.64 8.96
N MET A 96 3.12 -8.32 8.87
CA MET A 96 2.01 -7.40 9.12
C MET A 96 0.88 -7.61 8.11
N ALA A 97 1.23 -7.77 6.83
CA ALA A 97 0.26 -8.06 5.77
C ALA A 97 -0.47 -9.39 5.98
N ALA A 98 0.24 -10.47 6.31
CA ALA A 98 -0.37 -11.76 6.62
C ALA A 98 -1.33 -11.66 7.82
N THR A 99 -0.91 -10.92 8.86
CA THR A 99 -1.72 -10.72 10.07
C THR A 99 -3.00 -9.96 9.76
N LEU A 100 -2.90 -8.82 9.05
CA LEU A 100 -4.07 -8.03 8.69
C LEU A 100 -4.98 -8.76 7.69
N GLN A 101 -4.43 -9.59 6.80
CA GLN A 101 -5.22 -10.43 5.91
C GLN A 101 -6.08 -11.44 6.68
N VAL A 102 -5.53 -12.05 7.74
CA VAL A 102 -6.29 -12.94 8.62
C VAL A 102 -7.34 -12.15 9.42
N LEU A 103 -6.95 -11.04 10.06
CA LEU A 103 -7.86 -10.24 10.88
C LEU A 103 -9.00 -9.62 10.07
N SER A 104 -8.74 -9.27 8.81
CA SER A 104 -9.75 -8.72 7.90
C SER A 104 -10.61 -9.81 7.25
N GLY A 105 -10.34 -11.10 7.47
CA GLY A 105 -11.09 -12.17 6.79
C GLY A 105 -10.84 -12.22 5.29
N GLY A 106 -9.61 -11.91 4.85
CA GLY A 106 -9.18 -12.01 3.45
C GLY A 106 -9.35 -10.75 2.61
N ARG A 107 -9.72 -9.61 3.22
CA ARG A 107 -10.09 -8.36 2.51
C ARG A 107 -8.93 -7.40 2.26
N PHE A 108 -7.74 -7.69 2.78
CA PHE A 108 -6.61 -6.78 2.71
C PHE A 108 -5.87 -6.87 1.36
N ILE A 109 -5.46 -5.70 0.89
CA ILE A 109 -4.65 -5.49 -0.31
C ILE A 109 -3.40 -4.72 0.14
N LEU A 110 -2.23 -5.29 -0.13
CA LEU A 110 -0.96 -4.62 0.10
C LEU A 110 -0.70 -3.62 -1.03
N GLY A 111 -1.18 -2.39 -0.84
CA GLY A 111 -0.76 -1.24 -1.63
C GLY A 111 0.66 -0.82 -1.27
N ILE A 112 1.61 -0.92 -2.21
CA ILE A 112 3.02 -0.61 -1.94
C ILE A 112 3.70 0.05 -3.15
N GLY A 113 4.68 0.92 -2.88
CA GLY A 113 5.48 1.59 -3.89
C GLY A 113 6.92 1.84 -3.41
N ALA A 114 7.74 2.41 -4.30
CA ALA A 114 9.16 2.63 -4.06
C ALA A 114 9.48 3.82 -3.13
N GLY A 115 8.45 4.55 -2.66
CA GLY A 115 8.60 5.77 -1.87
C GLY A 115 9.12 6.96 -2.69
N TRP A 116 8.67 8.17 -2.33
CA TRP A 116 8.99 9.39 -3.09
C TRP A 116 9.31 10.61 -2.23
N ARG A 117 8.90 10.64 -0.96
CA ARG A 117 8.97 11.82 -0.09
C ARG A 117 10.27 11.86 0.72
N GLU A 118 11.35 12.34 0.10
CA GLU A 118 12.71 12.36 0.66
C GLU A 118 12.82 12.99 2.06
N ASP A 119 12.08 14.06 2.33
CA ASP A 119 12.11 14.76 3.60
C ASP A 119 11.55 13.91 4.76
N GLU A 120 10.60 13.02 4.49
CA GLU A 120 10.12 12.04 5.48
C GLU A 120 11.18 10.99 5.78
N TYR A 121 11.84 10.48 4.74
CA TYR A 121 12.94 9.54 4.90
C TYR A 121 14.03 10.14 5.80
N ALA A 122 14.50 11.34 5.45
CA ALA A 122 15.54 12.02 6.23
C ALA A 122 15.09 12.32 7.68
N ALA A 123 13.86 12.82 7.87
CA ALA A 123 13.36 13.17 9.20
C ALA A 123 13.19 11.96 10.14
N TYR A 124 12.90 10.78 9.58
CA TYR A 124 12.73 9.54 10.35
C TYR A 124 13.98 8.67 10.38
N GLY A 125 15.10 9.13 9.78
CA GLY A 125 16.37 8.42 9.79
C GLY A 125 16.44 7.23 8.83
N TYR A 126 15.65 7.24 7.76
CA TYR A 126 15.70 6.25 6.69
C TYR A 126 16.62 6.69 5.56
N ASP A 127 17.30 5.73 4.94
CA ASP A 127 18.05 5.97 3.71
C ASP A 127 17.09 6.27 2.55
N PHE A 128 17.46 7.24 1.70
CA PHE A 128 16.73 7.55 0.47
C PHE A 128 17.58 7.26 -0.78
N PRO A 129 17.77 5.98 -1.17
CA PRO A 129 18.54 5.63 -2.36
C PRO A 129 17.95 6.23 -3.64
N LYS A 130 18.75 6.29 -4.71
CA LYS A 130 18.27 6.70 -6.04
C LYS A 130 17.08 5.84 -6.50
N PRO A 131 16.18 6.36 -7.35
CA PRO A 131 14.94 5.67 -7.74
C PRO A 131 15.15 4.23 -8.26
N SER A 132 16.18 3.99 -9.09
CA SER A 132 16.44 2.64 -9.61
C SER A 132 16.73 1.61 -8.52
N VAL A 133 17.41 2.01 -7.45
CA VAL A 133 17.68 1.15 -6.29
C VAL A 133 16.39 0.91 -5.50
N ARG A 134 15.57 1.95 -5.28
CA ARG A 134 14.30 1.78 -4.54
C ARG A 134 13.29 0.88 -5.27
N PHE A 135 13.27 0.90 -6.60
CA PHE A 135 12.44 -0.03 -7.38
C PHE A 135 13.00 -1.47 -7.35
N ALA A 136 14.32 -1.66 -7.38
CA ALA A 136 14.92 -2.98 -7.18
C ALA A 136 14.64 -3.53 -5.77
N GLN A 137 14.73 -2.68 -4.74
CA GLN A 137 14.31 -3.02 -3.37
C GLN A 137 12.82 -3.40 -3.30
N LEU A 138 11.94 -2.65 -3.97
CA LEU A 138 10.51 -2.96 -4.03
C LEU A 138 10.24 -4.37 -4.61
N GLU A 139 10.94 -4.74 -5.68
CA GLU A 139 10.84 -6.08 -6.29
C GLU A 139 11.25 -7.19 -5.31
N GLU A 140 12.36 -7.01 -4.58
CA GLU A 140 12.78 -7.96 -3.54
C GLU A 140 11.78 -8.02 -2.38
N VAL A 141 11.23 -6.89 -1.94
CA VAL A 141 10.19 -6.83 -0.88
C VAL A 141 8.95 -7.63 -1.29
N ILE A 142 8.47 -7.45 -2.52
CA ILE A 142 7.32 -8.18 -3.06
C ILE A 142 7.60 -9.68 -3.12
N THR A 143 8.80 -10.07 -3.54
CA THR A 143 9.23 -11.46 -3.61
C THR A 143 9.24 -12.10 -2.21
N ILE A 144 9.86 -11.42 -1.24
CA ILE A 144 9.87 -11.85 0.17
C ILE A 144 8.45 -11.98 0.72
N CYS A 145 7.56 -11.01 0.44
CA CYS A 145 6.17 -11.07 0.87
C CYS A 145 5.47 -12.34 0.34
N ARG A 146 5.58 -12.63 -0.95
CA ARG A 146 4.98 -13.83 -1.55
C ARG A 146 5.51 -15.11 -0.93
N LEU A 147 6.84 -15.25 -0.81
CA LEU A 147 7.48 -16.41 -0.16
C LEU A 147 6.94 -16.60 1.26
N MET A 148 6.88 -15.54 2.05
CA MET A 148 6.38 -15.57 3.44
C MET A 148 4.90 -15.89 3.58
N TRP A 149 4.10 -15.67 2.54
CA TRP A 149 2.67 -16.02 2.56
C TRP A 149 2.38 -17.42 2.05
N THR A 150 3.33 -18.07 1.36
CA THR A 150 3.14 -19.39 0.74
C THR A 150 4.01 -20.50 1.30
N GLU A 151 5.10 -20.18 1.99
CA GLU A 151 6.05 -21.17 2.51
C GLU A 151 6.12 -21.15 4.05
N ALA A 152 6.39 -22.31 4.65
CA ALA A 152 6.46 -22.45 6.11
C ALA A 152 7.70 -21.79 6.72
N GLU A 153 8.88 -21.92 6.10
CA GLU A 153 10.17 -21.39 6.57
C GLU A 153 10.97 -20.78 5.40
N PRO A 154 10.49 -19.67 4.81
CA PRO A 154 11.06 -19.10 3.60
C PRO A 154 12.46 -18.51 3.84
N SER A 155 13.30 -18.62 2.83
CA SER A 155 14.60 -17.95 2.76
C SER A 155 14.75 -17.26 1.42
N PHE A 156 15.47 -16.13 1.40
CA PHE A 156 15.70 -15.31 0.22
C PHE A 156 17.04 -14.60 0.38
N GLU A 157 17.81 -14.53 -0.70
CA GLU A 157 19.07 -13.81 -0.76
C GLU A 157 19.09 -12.99 -2.04
N GLY A 158 18.81 -11.70 -1.91
CA GLY A 158 18.83 -10.73 -2.99
C GLY A 158 20.04 -9.81 -2.91
N THR A 159 20.02 -8.77 -3.75
CA THR A 159 21.05 -7.72 -3.76
C THR A 159 20.88 -6.78 -2.57
N HIS A 160 19.64 -6.53 -2.15
CA HIS A 160 19.32 -5.53 -1.13
C HIS A 160 18.88 -6.15 0.20
N PHE A 161 18.20 -7.29 0.16
CA PHE A 161 17.64 -7.92 1.35
C PHE A 161 17.93 -9.41 1.41
N ARG A 162 17.93 -9.93 2.64
CA ARG A 162 18.07 -11.35 2.95
C ARG A 162 17.11 -11.72 4.07
N ILE A 163 16.46 -12.88 3.93
CA ILE A 163 15.74 -13.57 5.01
C ILE A 163 16.21 -15.02 5.11
N ALA A 164 16.21 -15.57 6.31
CA ALA A 164 16.59 -16.96 6.58
C ALA A 164 15.57 -17.59 7.54
N GLY A 165 14.70 -18.45 7.03
CA GLY A 165 13.62 -19.08 7.80
C GLY A 165 12.61 -18.09 8.39
N ALA A 166 12.37 -16.96 7.73
CA ALA A 166 11.50 -15.90 8.28
C ALA A 166 10.02 -16.21 8.04
N SER A 167 9.39 -16.99 8.91
CA SER A 167 7.98 -17.40 8.75
C SER A 167 6.97 -16.30 9.08
N ALA A 168 5.82 -16.29 8.38
CA ALA A 168 4.68 -15.40 8.70
C ALA A 168 3.38 -16.15 9.07
N PRO A 169 3.36 -17.04 10.08
CA PRO A 169 2.14 -17.76 10.46
C PRO A 169 1.09 -16.85 11.15
N PRO A 170 -0.22 -17.15 11.05
CA PRO A 170 -0.80 -18.15 10.15
C PRO A 170 -0.62 -17.75 8.69
N LEU A 171 -0.35 -18.72 7.82
CA LEU A 171 -0.27 -18.45 6.38
C LEU A 171 -1.65 -17.96 5.90
N PRO A 172 -1.73 -16.79 5.27
CA PRO A 172 -3.00 -16.20 4.89
C PRO A 172 -3.65 -16.99 3.75
N ASN A 173 -4.95 -17.28 3.88
CA ASN A 173 -5.77 -17.82 2.81
C ASN A 173 -7.10 -17.04 2.75
N PRO A 174 -7.38 -16.28 1.68
CA PRO A 174 -6.54 -16.09 0.49
C PRO A 174 -5.26 -15.30 0.81
N VAL A 175 -4.23 -15.44 -0.04
CA VAL A 175 -3.03 -14.59 0.05
C VAL A 175 -3.38 -13.13 -0.25
N PRO A 176 -2.73 -12.14 0.39
CA PRO A 176 -2.96 -10.73 0.09
C PRO A 176 -2.69 -10.43 -1.39
N ARG A 177 -3.57 -9.61 -1.99
CA ARG A 177 -3.29 -9.02 -3.31
C ARG A 177 -2.26 -7.91 -3.17
N ILE A 178 -1.42 -7.73 -4.19
CA ILE A 178 -0.42 -6.67 -4.26
C ILE A 178 -0.88 -5.61 -5.24
N CYS A 179 -1.08 -4.39 -4.74
CA CYS A 179 -1.33 -3.21 -5.54
C CYS A 179 -0.06 -2.36 -5.62
N ILE A 180 0.51 -2.18 -6.82
CA ILE A 180 1.74 -1.40 -6.98
C ILE A 180 1.40 0.02 -7.42
N GLY A 181 1.88 1.01 -6.67
CA GLY A 181 1.84 2.41 -7.05
C GLY A 181 3.10 2.81 -7.82
N ALA A 182 2.97 3.02 -9.13
CA ALA A 182 4.10 3.42 -9.98
C ALA A 182 3.64 4.13 -11.26
N SER A 183 4.48 5.05 -11.76
CA SER A 183 4.19 5.85 -12.97
C SER A 183 5.34 5.90 -13.99
N GLY A 184 6.55 5.50 -13.61
CA GLY A 184 7.74 5.61 -14.47
C GLY A 184 7.79 4.54 -15.56
N GLU A 185 7.78 4.97 -16.83
CA GLU A 185 7.68 4.08 -18.01
C GLU A 185 8.86 3.11 -18.18
N LYS A 186 10.06 3.48 -17.69
CA LYS A 186 11.27 2.68 -17.89
C LYS A 186 11.46 1.55 -16.87
N ILE A 187 10.96 1.72 -15.65
CA ILE A 187 11.24 0.80 -14.52
C ILE A 187 9.95 0.44 -13.80
N GLY A 188 9.20 1.46 -13.35
CA GLY A 188 7.99 1.26 -12.55
C GLY A 188 6.89 0.50 -13.28
N LEU A 189 6.52 0.92 -14.49
CA LEU A 189 5.44 0.26 -15.25
C LEU A 189 5.80 -1.17 -15.70
N PRO A 190 7.03 -1.46 -16.19
CA PRO A 190 7.44 -2.84 -16.41
C PRO A 190 7.41 -3.71 -15.15
N LEU A 191 7.75 -3.17 -13.98
CA LEU A 191 7.66 -3.89 -12.70
C LEU A 191 6.21 -4.18 -12.32
N VAL A 192 5.30 -3.22 -12.53
CA VAL A 192 3.85 -3.43 -12.34
C VAL A 192 3.36 -4.61 -13.19
N GLY A 193 3.70 -4.65 -14.48
CA GLY A 193 3.27 -5.71 -15.40
C GLY A 193 3.70 -7.11 -14.97
N ARG A 194 4.88 -7.22 -14.35
CA ARG A 194 5.43 -8.52 -13.91
C ARG A 194 4.92 -8.99 -12.55
N LEU A 195 4.66 -8.07 -11.61
CA LEU A 195 4.53 -8.42 -10.19
C LEU A 195 3.20 -8.03 -9.53
N ALA A 196 2.42 -7.13 -10.13
CA ALA A 196 1.23 -6.58 -9.49
C ALA A 196 -0.02 -7.40 -9.79
N ASP A 197 -0.89 -7.57 -8.78
CA ASP A 197 -2.28 -7.97 -9.02
C ASP A 197 -3.14 -6.76 -9.42
N MET A 198 -2.74 -5.57 -8.96
CA MET A 198 -3.43 -4.30 -9.20
C MET A 198 -2.43 -3.16 -9.42
N TRP A 199 -2.77 -2.22 -10.29
CA TRP A 199 -1.95 -1.04 -10.54
C TRP A 199 -2.64 0.22 -10.01
N ASN A 200 -1.99 0.92 -9.08
CA ASN A 200 -2.41 2.25 -8.66
C ASN A 200 -1.70 3.30 -9.53
N SER A 201 -2.49 4.10 -10.25
CA SER A 201 -1.99 5.05 -11.23
C SER A 201 -2.85 6.30 -11.35
N PHE A 202 -2.25 7.35 -11.90
CA PHE A 202 -2.96 8.48 -12.49
C PHE A 202 -2.55 8.59 -13.96
N PHE A 203 -3.48 9.03 -14.80
CA PHE A 203 -3.24 9.23 -16.22
C PHE A 203 -3.93 10.50 -16.71
N ARG A 204 -3.47 11.04 -17.84
CA ARG A 204 -4.00 12.27 -18.43
C ARG A 204 -4.58 12.00 -19.82
N GLY A 205 -5.88 11.69 -19.86
CA GLY A 205 -6.59 11.38 -21.10
C GLY A 205 -6.24 10.01 -21.69
N ASP A 206 -6.91 9.68 -22.79
CA ASP A 206 -6.90 8.32 -23.35
C ASP A 206 -5.54 7.93 -23.94
N ASP A 207 -4.81 8.86 -24.55
CA ASP A 207 -3.50 8.58 -25.15
C ASP A 207 -2.45 8.19 -24.09
N ASP A 208 -2.41 8.91 -22.97
CA ASP A 208 -1.52 8.60 -21.85
C ASP A 208 -1.90 7.26 -21.21
N TRP A 209 -3.21 7.01 -21.04
CA TRP A 209 -3.71 5.72 -20.56
C TRP A 209 -3.26 4.56 -21.46
N ASN A 210 -3.52 4.66 -22.77
CA ASN A 210 -3.22 3.59 -23.73
C ASN A 210 -1.71 3.32 -23.82
N ARG A 211 -0.87 4.37 -23.82
CA ARG A 211 0.59 4.22 -23.80
C ARG A 211 1.06 3.48 -22.55
N ARG A 212 0.65 3.93 -21.37
CA ARG A 212 1.08 3.33 -20.09
C ARG A 212 0.56 1.90 -19.92
N LEU A 213 -0.70 1.67 -20.30
CA LEU A 213 -1.31 0.34 -20.27
C LEU A 213 -0.58 -0.62 -21.21
N GLY A 214 -0.14 -0.15 -22.38
CA GLY A 214 0.69 -0.91 -23.30
C GLY A 214 2.00 -1.39 -22.65
N ILE A 215 2.66 -0.55 -21.85
CA ILE A 215 3.88 -0.93 -21.12
C ILE A 215 3.58 -1.95 -20.02
N VAL A 216 2.50 -1.77 -19.27
CA VAL A 216 2.11 -2.71 -18.18
C VAL A 216 1.71 -4.08 -18.73
N ARG A 217 1.20 -4.15 -19.97
CA ARG A 217 0.75 -5.40 -20.60
C ARG A 217 1.82 -6.10 -21.46
N ALA A 218 2.97 -5.47 -21.66
CA ALA A 218 4.08 -6.02 -22.45
C ALA A 218 4.87 -7.06 -21.65
#